data_AF-A0A143YD37-F1
#
_entry.id   AF-A0A143YD37-F1
#
_cell.length_a   1.000
_cell.length_b   1.000
_cell.length_c   1.000
_cell.angle_alpha   90.00
_cell.angle_beta   90.00
_cell.angle_gamma   90.00
#
_symmetry.space_group_name_H-M   'P 1'
#
loop_
_entity.id
_entity.type
_entity.pdbx_description
1 polymer ?
#
loop_
_entity_poly.entity_id
_entity_poly.type
_entity_poly.pdbx_seq_one_letter_code
_entity_poly.pdbx_strand_id
1 'polypeptide(L)'
;MMLNDLITILKYEYTVHPGEYFNVDTYWVKNMSEVKTVIIDQDHVFTKMVSFYPKNFVIYLEQFPDQSIYRTNFPLKKIDNSDSHEVLFDETTKNIFEYLD
;
A
#
# COMPACT_ATOMS: atom_id res chain seq x y z
N MET A 1 28.78 7.84 -6.81
CA MET A 1 27.90 6.90 -6.08
C MET A 1 27.65 7.53 -4.72
N MET A 2 26.45 7.92 -4.28
CA MET A 2 25.14 7.28 -4.41
C MET A 2 24.05 8.37 -4.21
N LEU A 3 23.64 9.06 -5.29
CA LEU A 3 22.31 9.72 -5.32
C LEU A 3 21.32 8.88 -6.14
N ASN A 4 21.85 7.98 -6.98
CA ASN A 4 21.07 7.07 -7.82
C ASN A 4 20.37 5.94 -7.03
N ASP A 5 20.67 5.81 -5.74
CA ASP A 5 19.99 4.88 -4.83
C ASP A 5 19.01 5.62 -3.92
N LEU A 6 18.26 6.58 -4.46
CA LEU A 6 17.00 7.00 -3.82
C LEU A 6 16.16 5.73 -3.68
N ILE A 7 16.15 5.17 -2.47
CA ILE A 7 15.43 3.96 -2.12
C ILE A 7 13.95 4.22 -2.39
N THR A 8 13.45 3.83 -3.57
CA THR A 8 12.01 3.71 -3.77
C THR A 8 11.57 2.49 -2.97
N ILE A 9 11.13 2.71 -1.74
CA ILE A 9 10.62 1.64 -0.87
C ILE A 9 9.42 0.95 -1.51
N LEU A 10 8.72 1.64 -2.41
CA LEU A 10 7.57 1.16 -3.15
C LEU A 10 8.04 0.39 -4.39
N LYS A 11 7.94 -0.94 -4.33
CA LYS A 11 8.52 -1.86 -5.33
C LYS A 11 7.48 -2.58 -6.18
N TYR A 12 6.26 -2.68 -5.69
CA TYR A 12 5.17 -3.43 -6.33
C TYR A 12 4.14 -2.44 -6.83
N GLU A 13 3.72 -2.57 -8.08
CA GLU A 13 2.78 -1.68 -8.74
C GLU A 13 1.54 -2.46 -9.19
N TYR A 14 0.36 -1.84 -9.02
CA TYR A 14 -0.93 -2.40 -9.37
C TYR A 14 -1.76 -1.32 -10.08
N THR A 15 -2.16 -1.59 -11.32
CA THR A 15 -3.05 -0.72 -12.08
C THR A 15 -4.48 -1.23 -11.98
N VAL A 16 -5.41 -0.32 -11.72
CA VAL A 16 -6.83 -0.62 -11.50
C VAL A 16 -7.65 0.28 -12.42
N HIS A 17 -8.45 -0.31 -13.28
CA HIS A 17 -9.28 0.41 -14.23
C HIS A 17 -10.68 0.70 -13.67
N PRO A 18 -11.40 1.69 -14.23
CA PRO A 18 -12.77 2.00 -13.85
C PRO A 18 -13.66 0.75 -13.90
N GLY A 19 -14.35 0.47 -12.79
CA GLY A 19 -15.19 -0.71 -12.63
C GLY A 19 -14.51 -1.88 -11.93
N GLU A 20 -13.19 -1.82 -11.72
CA GLU A 20 -12.45 -2.77 -10.90
C GLU A 20 -12.36 -2.31 -9.44
N TYR A 21 -12.30 -3.27 -8.52
CA TYR A 21 -12.13 -3.01 -7.09
C TYR A 21 -10.71 -3.36 -6.65
N PHE A 22 -10.13 -2.51 -5.82
CA PHE A 22 -8.84 -2.76 -5.19
C PHE A 22 -8.96 -2.53 -3.68
N ASN A 23 -9.04 -3.62 -2.95
CA ASN A 23 -9.00 -3.62 -1.49
C ASN A 23 -7.76 -4.34 -0.98
N VAL A 24 -7.19 -3.85 0.12
CA VAL A 24 -6.13 -4.54 0.85
C VAL A 24 -6.72 -4.97 2.19
N ASP A 25 -6.65 -6.27 2.49
CA ASP A 25 -7.04 -6.79 3.79
C ASP A 25 -6.01 -6.39 4.85
N THR A 26 -6.47 -5.58 5.80
CA THR A 26 -5.68 -5.04 6.89
C THR A 26 -6.14 -5.57 8.24
N TYR A 27 -6.48 -6.87 8.35
CA TYR A 27 -6.88 -7.53 9.61
C TYR A 27 -5.90 -7.31 10.79
N TRP A 28 -4.64 -6.99 10.50
CA TRP A 28 -3.58 -6.70 11.47
C TRP A 28 -3.56 -5.25 11.96
N VAL A 29 -4.46 -4.39 11.47
CA VAL A 29 -4.70 -3.03 11.97
C VAL A 29 -5.81 -3.11 13.02
N LYS A 30 -5.48 -2.81 14.27
CA LYS A 30 -6.44 -2.89 15.39
C LYS A 30 -7.38 -1.68 15.39
N ASN A 31 -6.89 -0.52 14.94
CA ASN A 31 -7.64 0.72 14.92
C ASN A 31 -7.23 1.61 13.72
N MET A 32 -8.20 2.21 13.02
CA MET A 32 -7.94 3.10 11.88
C MET A 32 -7.12 4.35 12.22
N SER A 33 -7.09 4.78 13.49
CA SER A 33 -6.20 5.86 13.95
C SER A 33 -4.71 5.51 13.87
N GLU A 34 -4.37 4.23 13.73
CA GLU A 34 -3.00 3.77 13.48
C GLU A 34 -2.56 4.02 12.04
N VAL A 35 -3.52 4.23 11.13
CA VAL A 35 -3.25 4.53 9.72
C VAL A 35 -3.16 6.05 9.53
N LYS A 36 -2.05 6.49 8.94
CA LYS A 36 -1.82 7.90 8.63
C LYS A 36 -1.80 8.08 7.12
N THR A 37 -2.71 8.90 6.60
CA THR A 37 -2.73 9.26 5.18
C THR A 37 -2.30 10.70 5.00
N VAL A 38 -1.41 10.93 4.04
CA VAL A 38 -0.94 12.24 3.64
C VAL A 38 -1.29 12.41 2.17
N ILE A 39 -2.07 13.46 1.86
CA ILE A 39 -2.28 13.92 0.49
C ILE A 39 -0.99 14.66 0.08
N ILE A 40 -0.34 14.16 -0.96
CA ILE A 40 0.92 14.73 -1.47
C ILE A 40 0.59 15.83 -2.47
N ASP A 41 -0.35 15.57 -3.36
CA ASP A 41 -0.77 16.49 -4.41
C ASP A 41 -2.20 16.17 -4.86
N GLN A 42 -2.96 17.18 -5.23
CA GLN A 42 -4.35 17.01 -5.65
C GLN A 42 -4.78 18.14 -6.58
N ASP A 43 -5.39 17.76 -7.69
CA ASP A 43 -6.03 18.67 -8.64
C ASP A 43 -7.37 18.05 -9.11
N HIS A 44 -8.13 18.78 -9.93
CA HIS A 44 -9.39 18.35 -10.53
C HIS A 44 -9.27 17.10 -11.43
N VAL A 45 -8.06 16.75 -11.87
CA VAL A 45 -7.80 15.59 -12.75
C VAL A 45 -6.98 14.48 -12.08
N PHE A 46 -6.44 14.69 -10.88
CA PHE A 46 -5.71 13.61 -10.19
C PHE A 46 -5.67 13.80 -8.68
N THR A 47 -5.40 12.71 -7.97
CA THR A 47 -5.04 12.74 -6.54
C THR A 47 -3.85 11.83 -6.30
N LYS A 48 -2.87 12.32 -5.54
CA LYS A 48 -1.70 11.55 -5.09
C LYS A 48 -1.66 11.53 -3.58
N MET A 49 -1.67 10.34 -3.00
CA MET A 49 -1.61 10.19 -1.55
C MET A 49 -0.74 9.01 -1.12
N VAL A 50 -0.21 9.10 0.09
CA VAL A 50 0.53 8.02 0.74
C VAL A 50 -0.12 7.69 2.07
N SER A 51 -0.37 6.41 2.29
CA SER A 51 -0.91 5.85 3.52
C SER A 51 0.15 4.98 4.19
N PHE A 52 0.42 5.29 5.45
CA PHE A 52 1.32 4.55 6.33
C PHE A 52 0.48 3.74 7.30
N TYR A 53 0.69 2.43 7.27
CA TYR A 53 0.03 1.48 8.14
C TYR A 53 1.02 0.95 9.19
N PRO A 54 0.52 0.28 10.25
CA PRO A 54 1.35 -0.57 11.10
C PRO A 54 2.19 -1.59 10.30
N LYS A 55 3.12 -2.23 11.00
CA LYS A 55 4.06 -3.21 10.40
C LYS A 55 4.90 -2.67 9.24
N ASN A 56 5.13 -1.35 9.24
CA ASN A 56 5.87 -0.63 8.20
C ASN A 56 5.30 -0.81 6.78
N PHE A 57 4.02 -1.17 6.64
CA PHE A 57 3.40 -1.28 5.33
C PHE A 57 2.99 0.11 4.83
N VAL A 58 3.30 0.40 3.57
CA VAL A 58 3.06 1.69 2.92
C VAL A 58 2.35 1.44 1.60
N ILE A 59 1.27 2.18 1.37
CA ILE A 59 0.59 2.27 0.08
C ILE A 59 0.70 3.71 -0.44
N TYR A 60 1.13 3.86 -1.67
CA TYR A 60 1.01 5.10 -2.43
C TYR A 60 -0.05 4.92 -3.51
N LEU A 61 -0.91 5.91 -3.69
CA LEU A 61 -1.94 5.95 -4.73
C LEU A 61 -1.71 7.16 -5.62
N GLU A 62 -1.74 6.93 -6.93
CA GLU A 62 -2.04 7.93 -7.94
C GLU A 62 -3.38 7.60 -8.58
N GLN A 63 -4.37 8.47 -8.40
CA GLN A 63 -5.68 8.31 -8.98
C GLN A 63 -5.86 9.32 -10.11
N PHE A 64 -6.32 8.83 -11.25
CA PHE A 64 -6.68 9.56 -12.47
C PHE A 64 -8.12 9.23 -12.86
N PRO A 65 -8.73 9.91 -13.84
CA PRO A 65 -10.12 9.66 -14.23
C PRO A 65 -10.31 8.28 -14.89
N ASP A 66 -9.26 7.75 -15.52
CA ASP A 66 -9.27 6.54 -16.33
C ASP A 66 -8.56 5.35 -15.67
N GLN A 67 -7.89 5.56 -14.53
CA GLN A 67 -7.19 4.51 -13.78
C GLN A 67 -6.75 4.96 -12.39
N SER A 68 -6.41 3.98 -11.55
CA SER A 68 -5.67 4.18 -10.31
C SER A 68 -4.41 3.32 -10.33
N ILE A 69 -3.30 3.88 -9.87
CA ILE A 69 -2.01 3.21 -9.75
C ILE A 69 -1.66 3.14 -8.27
N TYR A 70 -1.63 1.92 -7.74
CA TYR A 70 -1.20 1.65 -6.37
C TYR A 70 0.24 1.17 -6.38
N ARG A 71 1.06 1.69 -5.47
CA ARG A 71 2.39 1.17 -5.21
C ARG A 71 2.59 0.81 -3.76
N THR A 72 3.18 -0.34 -3.49
CA THR A 72 3.39 -0.84 -2.13
C THR A 72 4.83 -1.25 -1.89
N ASN A 73 5.25 -1.25 -0.63
CA ASN A 73 6.57 -1.73 -0.23
C ASN A 73 6.64 -3.22 0.12
N PHE A 74 5.48 -3.87 0.25
CA PHE A 74 5.36 -5.32 0.37
C PHE A 74 4.49 -5.89 -0.77
N PRO A 75 4.75 -7.12 -1.24
CA PRO A 75 3.94 -7.72 -2.27
C PRO A 75 2.54 -8.02 -1.74
N LEU A 76 1.55 -7.88 -2.63
CA LEU A 76 0.17 -8.26 -2.39
C LEU A 76 -0.17 -9.54 -3.14
N LYS A 77 -0.94 -10.41 -2.50
CA LYS A 77 -1.52 -11.60 -3.12
C LYS A 77 -3.04 -11.47 -3.14
N LYS A 78 -3.66 -11.71 -4.29
CA LYS A 78 -5.12 -11.73 -4.40
C LYS A 78 -5.68 -12.88 -3.56
N ILE A 79 -6.71 -12.59 -2.77
CA ILE A 79 -7.43 -13.59 -1.99
C ILE A 79 -8.41 -14.29 -2.92
N ASP A 80 -8.40 -15.63 -2.92
CA ASP A 80 -9.29 -16.43 -3.76
C ASP A 80 -10.76 -16.12 -3.46
N ASN A 81 -11.56 -15.94 -4.51
CA ASN A 81 -12.98 -15.60 -4.43
C ASN A 81 -13.28 -14.29 -3.66
N SER A 82 -12.34 -13.34 -3.66
CA SER A 82 -12.49 -12.02 -3.03
C SER A 82 -11.93 -10.90 -3.92
N ASP A 83 -12.46 -9.70 -3.73
CA ASP A 83 -11.95 -8.46 -4.33
C ASP A 83 -10.77 -7.85 -3.53
N SER A 84 -10.31 -8.58 -2.50
CA SER A 84 -9.27 -8.14 -1.57
C SER A 84 -7.93 -8.81 -1.83
N HIS A 85 -6.86 -8.12 -1.41
CA HIS A 85 -5.50 -8.63 -1.45
C HIS A 85 -4.91 -8.71 -0.04
N GLU A 86 -4.17 -9.77 0.25
CA GLU A 86 -3.40 -9.92 1.49
C GLU A 86 -1.98 -9.35 1.31
N VAL A 87 -1.44 -8.71 2.35
CA VAL A 87 -0.04 -8.27 2.39
C VAL A 87 0.85 -9.46 2.74
N LEU A 88 1.85 -9.75 1.89
CA LEU A 88 2.82 -10.79 2.14
C LEU A 88 4.01 -10.24 2.94
N PHE A 89 3.93 -10.31 4.27
CA PHE A 89 5.07 -10.03 5.15
C PHE A 89 6.09 -11.17 5.05
N ASP A 90 7.38 -10.83 4.89
CA ASP A 90 8.45 -11.83 4.99
C ASP A 90 8.60 -12.37 6.42
N GLU A 91 9.22 -13.54 6.58
CA GLU A 91 9.36 -14.21 7.89
C GLU A 91 10.20 -13.39 8.89
N THR A 92 11.14 -12.58 8.40
CA THR A 92 11.96 -11.70 9.24
C THR A 92 11.10 -10.58 9.84
N THR A 93 10.17 -10.04 9.05
CA THR A 93 9.19 -9.02 9.45
C THR A 93 8.14 -9.61 10.39
N LYS A 94 7.69 -10.86 10.16
CA LYS A 94 6.78 -11.57 11.08
C LYS A 94 7.39 -11.72 12.48
N ASN A 95 8.67 -12.13 12.56
CA ASN A 95 9.38 -12.30 13.83
C ASN A 95 9.62 -10.98 14.57
N ILE A 96 9.72 -9.82 13.91
CA ILE A 96 9.85 -8.53 14.62
C ILE A 96 8.54 -8.15 15.30
N PHE A 97 7.40 -8.46 14.69
CA PHE A 97 6.09 -8.05 15.19
C PHE A 97 5.42 -9.06 16.14
N GLU A 98 5.84 -10.33 16.15
CA GLU A 98 5.39 -11.30 17.16
C GLU A 98 6.01 -11.09 18.56
N TYR A 99 7.12 -10.36 18.65
CA TYR A 99 7.84 -10.10 19.93
C TYR A 99 7.59 -8.68 20.49
N LEU A 100 6.70 -7.90 19.87
CA LEU A 100 6.35 -6.54 20.29
C LEU A 100 4.90 -6.40 20.78
N ASP A 101 4.14 -7.51 20.86
CA ASP A 101 2.84 -7.58 21.54
C ASP A 101 2.99 -8.03 23.01
#